data_AF-K7X7I3-F1
#
_entry.id   AF-K7X7I3-F1
#
_cell.length_a   1.000
_cell.length_b   1.000
_cell.length_c   1.000
_cell.angle_alpha   90.00
_cell.angle_beta   90.00
_cell.angle_gamma   90.00
#
_symmetry.space_group_name_H-M   'P 1'
#
loop_
_entity.id
_entity.type
_entity.pdbx_description
1 polymer ?
#
loop_
_entity_poly.entity_id
_entity_poly.type
_entity_poly.pdbx_seq_one_letter_code
_entity_poly.pdbx_strand_id
1 'polypeptide(L)'
;LGVGEATIPTLVRFHQLLKVNEQEFMAATQATFKLGIGFESWRDLGEDYIHSFGDTGRDHWSAGFQHFWLKGRQRGLAGDFGDYCLELRAALESKFAHIPSPGINYAFHIDATLYAQYLRKFSEKLGVRRVEGKIVEVGTHPETGYIESLMLDSGQRLEGDLFVDCSG
;
A
#
# COMPACT_ATOMS: atom_id res chain seq x y z
N LEU A 1 11.11 2.40 -17.24
CA LEU A 1 11.55 1.99 -15.89
C LEU A 1 10.35 1.31 -15.24
N GLY A 2 10.51 0.09 -14.75
CA GLY A 2 9.47 -0.62 -14.01
C GLY A 2 9.96 -0.84 -12.60
N VAL A 3 9.51 -0.01 -11.67
CA VAL A 3 9.88 -0.10 -10.25
C VAL A 3 8.77 -0.90 -9.58
N GLY A 4 9.07 -2.14 -9.21
CA GLY A 4 8.17 -2.96 -8.42
C GLY A 4 8.06 -2.43 -7.00
N GLU A 5 6.84 -2.18 -6.53
CA GLU A 5 6.56 -1.68 -5.19
C GLU A 5 5.49 -2.54 -4.50
N ALA A 6 5.71 -2.82 -3.22
CA ALA A 6 4.77 -3.58 -2.38
C ALA A 6 3.95 -2.62 -1.52
N THR A 7 2.65 -2.82 -1.46
CA THR A 7 1.71 -1.93 -0.75
C THR A 7 1.16 -2.59 0.52
N ILE A 8 0.22 -1.92 1.20
CA ILE A 8 -0.51 -2.41 2.37
C ILE A 8 -2.03 -2.19 2.17
N PRO A 9 -2.92 -2.84 2.97
CA PRO A 9 -4.36 -2.87 2.71
C PRO A 9 -5.06 -1.49 2.68
N THR A 10 -4.43 -0.44 3.18
CA THR A 10 -4.95 0.93 3.10
C THR A 10 -5.11 1.40 1.65
N LEU A 11 -4.34 0.87 0.69
CA LEU A 11 -4.49 1.21 -0.72
C LEU A 11 -5.84 0.71 -1.30
N VAL A 12 -6.34 -0.43 -0.83
CA VAL A 12 -7.69 -0.93 -1.19
C VAL A 12 -8.75 0.09 -0.75
N ARG A 13 -8.61 0.66 0.45
CA ARG A 13 -9.51 1.72 0.95
C ARG A 13 -9.38 3.01 0.16
N PHE A 14 -8.16 3.39 -0.22
CA PHE A 14 -7.93 4.56 -1.07
C PHE A 14 -8.64 4.42 -2.43
N HIS A 15 -8.54 3.25 -3.07
CA HIS A 15 -9.26 2.99 -4.33
C HIS A 15 -10.77 3.01 -4.16
N GLN A 16 -11.30 2.50 -3.04
CA GLN A 16 -12.74 2.60 -2.74
C GLN A 16 -13.22 4.06 -2.63
N LEU A 17 -12.44 4.93 -1.99
CA LEU A 17 -12.75 6.37 -1.88
C LEU A 17 -12.77 7.03 -3.27
N LEU A 18 -11.82 6.69 -4.13
CA LEU A 18 -11.74 7.20 -5.51
C LEU A 18 -12.70 6.50 -6.48
N LYS A 19 -13.37 5.43 -6.07
CA LYS A 19 -14.20 4.56 -6.92
C LYS A 19 -13.42 3.96 -8.11
N VAL A 20 -12.15 3.62 -7.88
CA VAL A 20 -11.31 2.91 -8.85
C VAL A 20 -11.75 1.45 -8.94
N ASN A 21 -11.86 0.93 -10.16
CA ASN A 21 -12.11 -0.50 -10.37
C ASN A 21 -10.81 -1.29 -10.15
N GLU A 22 -10.84 -2.25 -9.23
CA GLU A 22 -9.65 -3.03 -8.86
C GLU A 22 -9.09 -3.83 -10.03
N GLN A 23 -9.94 -4.52 -10.81
CA GLN A 23 -9.48 -5.36 -11.93
C GLN A 23 -8.80 -4.52 -13.01
N GLU A 24 -9.36 -3.35 -13.33
CA GLU A 24 -8.78 -2.39 -14.28
C GLU A 24 -7.44 -1.87 -13.79
N PHE A 25 -7.36 -1.40 -12.54
CA PHE A 25 -6.12 -0.93 -11.94
C PHE A 25 -5.04 -2.02 -11.94
N MET A 26 -5.38 -3.23 -11.50
CA MET A 26 -4.43 -4.32 -11.43
C MET A 26 -3.88 -4.68 -12.80
N ALA A 27 -4.75 -4.80 -13.81
CA ALA A 27 -4.34 -5.07 -15.18
C ALA A 27 -3.46 -3.94 -15.76
N ALA A 28 -3.78 -2.68 -15.46
CA ALA A 28 -3.02 -1.53 -15.93
C ALA A 28 -1.62 -1.41 -15.29
N THR A 29 -1.41 -2.04 -14.12
CA THR A 29 -0.20 -1.87 -13.30
C THR A 29 0.63 -3.14 -13.14
N GLN A 30 0.30 -4.20 -13.90
CA GLN A 30 0.95 -5.52 -13.77
C GLN A 30 0.88 -6.06 -12.33
N ALA A 31 -0.23 -5.76 -11.64
CA ALA A 31 -0.31 -6.03 -10.21
C ALA A 31 -0.50 -7.51 -9.91
N THR A 32 0.03 -7.93 -8.77
CA THR A 32 -0.31 -9.20 -8.13
C THR A 32 -0.81 -8.96 -6.71
N PHE A 33 -1.50 -9.94 -6.13
CA PHE A 33 -1.94 -9.86 -4.75
C PHE A 33 -0.78 -10.06 -3.78
N LYS A 34 -0.87 -9.40 -2.62
CA LYS A 34 0.05 -9.52 -1.49
C LYS A 34 -0.73 -9.91 -0.25
N LEU A 35 -0.25 -10.94 0.45
CA LEU A 35 -0.85 -11.45 1.70
C LEU A 35 0.03 -11.24 2.93
N GLY A 36 1.28 -10.84 2.74
CA GLY A 36 2.25 -10.68 3.83
C GLY A 36 3.65 -10.36 3.31
N ILE A 37 4.63 -10.48 4.20
CA ILE A 37 6.05 -10.34 3.93
C ILE A 37 6.77 -11.54 4.55
N GLY A 38 7.57 -12.24 3.74
CA GLY A 38 8.50 -13.24 4.23
C GLY A 38 9.75 -12.58 4.80
N PHE A 39 10.08 -12.90 6.05
CA PHE A 39 11.27 -12.46 6.75
C PHE A 39 12.20 -13.66 6.91
N GLU A 40 13.22 -13.73 6.06
CA GLU A 40 14.18 -14.83 6.03
C GLU A 40 15.43 -14.49 6.84
N SER A 41 15.83 -15.39 7.75
CA SER A 41 17.01 -15.27 8.60
C SER A 41 17.13 -13.97 9.42
N TRP A 42 16.01 -13.32 9.72
CA TRP A 42 15.99 -12.09 10.52
C TRP A 42 16.20 -12.35 12.01
N ARG A 43 15.67 -13.48 12.50
CA ARG A 43 15.81 -13.86 13.90
C ARG A 43 17.16 -14.52 14.16
N ASP A 44 17.52 -15.49 13.32
CA ASP A 44 18.81 -16.16 13.25
C ASP A 44 18.95 -16.86 11.87
N LEU A 45 20.13 -17.34 11.51
CA LEU A 45 20.36 -18.05 10.24
C LEU A 45 19.46 -19.28 10.10
N GLY A 46 18.63 -19.28 9.06
CA GLY A 46 17.65 -20.34 8.78
C GLY A 46 16.39 -20.29 9.66
N GLU A 47 16.20 -19.26 10.47
CA GLU A 47 14.95 -19.00 11.20
C GLU A 47 14.08 -17.97 10.45
N ASP A 48 13.18 -18.49 9.62
CA ASP A 48 12.29 -17.70 8.77
C ASP A 48 10.88 -17.59 9.38
N TYR A 49 10.19 -16.49 9.09
CA TYR A 49 8.77 -16.32 9.45
C TYR A 49 8.04 -15.42 8.45
N ILE A 50 6.70 -15.41 8.49
CA ILE A 50 5.87 -14.51 7.69
C ILE A 50 5.15 -13.54 8.61
N HIS A 51 5.24 -12.24 8.28
CA HIS A 51 4.32 -11.24 8.79
C HIS A 51 3.18 -11.10 7.78
N SER A 52 2.07 -11.81 8.02
CA SER A 52 0.89 -11.75 7.17
C SER A 52 0.00 -10.57 7.53
N PHE A 53 -0.91 -10.23 6.62
CA PHE A 53 -2.11 -9.48 6.99
C PHE A 53 -3.10 -10.37 7.74
N GLY A 54 -4.23 -9.78 8.15
CA GLY A 54 -5.30 -10.49 8.84
C GLY A 54 -5.00 -10.79 10.31
N ASP A 55 -5.86 -11.61 10.88
CA ASP A 55 -5.84 -11.96 12.30
C ASP A 55 -5.43 -13.44 12.47
N THR A 56 -4.82 -13.75 13.61
CA THR A 56 -4.44 -15.13 13.95
C THR A 56 -5.39 -15.68 15.02
N GLY A 57 -6.05 -16.79 14.71
CA GLY A 57 -6.94 -17.49 15.62
C GLY A 57 -8.19 -16.68 15.99
N ARG A 58 -8.63 -16.80 17.25
CA ARG A 58 -9.83 -16.12 17.75
C ARG A 58 -9.59 -15.57 19.14
N ASP A 59 -9.84 -14.28 19.28
CA ASP A 59 -9.69 -13.58 20.55
C ASP A 59 -10.84 -13.84 21.53
N HIS A 60 -10.53 -13.60 22.80
CA HIS A 60 -11.51 -13.40 23.86
C HIS A 60 -11.52 -11.91 24.25
N TRP A 61 -12.66 -11.38 24.70
CA TRP A 61 -12.78 -9.95 25.05
C TRP A 61 -11.73 -9.47 26.08
N SER A 62 -11.26 -10.38 26.94
CA SER A 62 -10.29 -10.08 28.00
C SER A 62 -8.84 -10.39 27.63
N ALA A 63 -8.59 -11.11 26.53
CA ALA A 63 -7.26 -11.60 26.17
C ALA A 63 -7.21 -12.00 24.69
N GLY A 64 -6.16 -11.55 23.99
CA GLY A 64 -5.89 -11.97 22.61
C GLY A 64 -5.50 -13.44 22.49
N PHE A 65 -5.67 -13.99 21.29
CA PHE A 65 -5.44 -15.39 20.93
C PHE A 65 -4.05 -15.89 21.34
N GLN A 66 -3.02 -15.04 21.27
CA GLN A 66 -1.64 -15.38 21.62
C GLN A 66 -1.51 -15.94 23.05
N HIS A 67 -2.33 -15.49 24.01
CA HIS A 67 -2.28 -15.99 25.38
C HIS A 67 -2.72 -17.46 25.47
N PHE A 68 -3.78 -17.80 24.73
CA PHE A 68 -4.29 -19.17 24.63
C PHE A 68 -3.32 -20.05 23.85
N TRP A 69 -2.77 -19.55 22.74
CA TRP A 69 -1.76 -20.25 21.96
C TRP A 69 -0.51 -20.57 22.80
N LEU A 70 0.03 -19.59 23.54
CA LEU A 70 1.18 -19.81 24.44
C LEU A 70 0.88 -20.90 25.48
N LYS A 71 -0.32 -20.87 26.08
CA LYS A 71 -0.72 -21.91 27.03
C LYS A 71 -0.90 -23.28 26.36
N GLY A 72 -1.45 -23.31 25.15
CA GLY A 72 -1.57 -24.53 24.33
C GLY A 72 -0.20 -25.11 23.99
N ARG A 73 0.78 -24.27 23.63
CA ARG A 73 2.16 -24.68 23.33
C ARG A 73 2.83 -25.30 24.56
N GLN A 74 2.69 -24.69 25.74
CA GLN A 74 3.19 -25.27 27.00
C GLN A 74 2.58 -26.65 27.33
N ARG A 75 1.35 -26.90 26.87
CA ARG A 75 0.64 -28.17 27.06
C ARG A 75 0.90 -29.19 25.94
N GLY A 76 1.67 -28.84 24.91
CA GLY A 76 1.89 -29.69 23.74
C GLY A 76 0.66 -29.87 22.85
N LEU A 77 -0.27 -28.90 22.85
CA LEU A 77 -1.53 -28.96 22.10
C LEU A 77 -1.60 -28.01 20.90
N ALA A 78 -0.66 -27.07 20.77
CA ALA A 78 -0.66 -26.06 19.73
C ALA A 78 0.37 -26.36 18.64
N GLY A 79 0.00 -26.10 17.38
CA GLY A 79 0.91 -26.05 16.23
C GLY A 79 1.68 -24.73 16.18
N ASP A 80 2.27 -24.43 15.02
CA ASP A 80 2.93 -23.14 14.82
C ASP A 80 1.90 -21.99 14.90
N PHE A 81 2.33 -20.79 15.29
CA PHE A 81 1.41 -19.66 15.38
C PHE A 81 0.77 -19.34 14.02
N GLY A 82 1.53 -19.47 12.93
CA GLY A 82 1.05 -19.21 11.58
C GLY A 82 0.02 -20.24 11.08
N ASP A 83 -0.10 -21.41 11.71
CA ASP A 83 -1.11 -22.41 11.36
C ASP A 83 -2.56 -21.92 11.61
N TYR A 84 -2.71 -20.86 12.40
CA TYR A 84 -4.00 -20.28 12.77
C TYR A 84 -4.33 -18.98 12.04
N CYS A 85 -3.56 -18.59 11.02
CA CYS A 85 -3.80 -17.38 10.22
C CYS A 85 -4.07 -17.74 8.74
N LEU A 86 -5.24 -17.36 8.23
CA LEU A 86 -5.66 -17.69 6.86
C LEU A 86 -4.71 -17.11 5.81
N GLU A 87 -4.41 -15.82 5.91
CA GLU A 87 -3.55 -15.08 4.98
C GLU A 87 -2.13 -15.65 4.96
N LEU A 88 -1.59 -16.05 6.12
CA LEU A 88 -0.28 -16.68 6.21
C LEU A 88 -0.27 -18.03 5.50
N ARG A 89 -1.26 -18.89 5.76
CA ARG A 89 -1.38 -20.19 5.09
C ARG A 89 -1.58 -20.04 3.59
N ALA A 90 -2.39 -19.09 3.16
CA ALA A 90 -2.60 -18.77 1.76
C ALA A 90 -1.31 -18.26 1.08
N ALA A 91 -0.49 -17.48 1.79
CA ALA A 91 0.82 -17.05 1.31
C ALA A 91 1.78 -18.24 1.11
N LEU A 92 1.89 -19.14 2.10
CA LEU A 92 2.72 -20.35 2.00
C LEU A 92 2.29 -21.27 0.85
N GLU A 93 0.98 -21.35 0.59
CA GLU A 93 0.43 -22.17 -0.49
C GLU A 93 0.32 -21.44 -1.84
N SER A 94 0.70 -20.16 -1.91
CA SER A 94 0.57 -19.31 -3.11
C SER A 94 -0.85 -19.31 -3.69
N LYS A 95 -1.86 -19.19 -2.83
CA LYS A 95 -3.28 -19.19 -3.22
C LYS A 95 -3.93 -17.85 -2.92
N PHE A 96 -4.82 -17.42 -3.81
CA PHE A 96 -5.62 -16.22 -3.59
C PHE A 96 -6.96 -16.29 -4.31
N ALA A 97 -8.02 -15.85 -3.63
CA ALA A 97 -9.31 -15.48 -4.21
C ALA A 97 -10.03 -14.55 -3.21
N HIS A 98 -10.84 -13.62 -3.71
CA HIS A 98 -11.78 -12.91 -2.84
C HIS A 98 -12.78 -13.90 -2.25
N ILE A 99 -13.00 -13.81 -0.94
CA ILE A 99 -13.98 -14.63 -0.21
C ILE A 99 -15.02 -13.72 0.46
N PRO A 100 -16.24 -14.24 0.75
CA PRO A 100 -17.25 -13.49 1.51
C PRO A 100 -16.77 -13.08 2.91
N SER A 101 -17.48 -12.11 3.49
CA SER A 101 -17.20 -11.54 4.82
C SER A 101 -16.93 -12.62 5.91
N PRO A 102 -15.89 -12.46 6.75
CA PRO A 102 -15.05 -11.27 6.94
C PRO A 102 -14.04 -10.99 5.81
N GLY A 103 -13.97 -11.83 4.78
CA GLY A 103 -13.10 -11.63 3.63
C GLY A 103 -11.67 -12.12 3.90
N ILE A 104 -10.81 -11.89 2.90
CA ILE A 104 -9.36 -12.05 3.02
C ILE A 104 -8.72 -10.67 3.06
N ASN A 105 -7.72 -10.47 3.91
CA ASN A 105 -6.96 -9.22 3.96
C ASN A 105 -5.79 -9.28 2.98
N TYR A 106 -5.67 -8.26 2.13
CA TYR A 106 -4.64 -8.24 1.09
C TYR A 106 -4.27 -6.82 0.68
N ALA A 107 -3.19 -6.76 -0.09
CA ALA A 107 -2.73 -5.58 -0.79
C ALA A 107 -2.19 -6.00 -2.17
N PHE A 108 -1.34 -5.16 -2.76
CA PHE A 108 -0.81 -5.38 -4.11
C PHE A 108 0.72 -5.26 -4.15
N HIS A 109 1.34 -6.05 -5.00
CA HIS A 109 2.62 -5.70 -5.63
C HIS A 109 2.30 -5.05 -6.97
N ILE A 110 2.89 -3.90 -7.28
CA ILE A 110 2.57 -3.11 -8.48
C ILE A 110 3.82 -2.58 -9.15
N ASP A 111 3.72 -2.23 -10.44
CA ASP A 111 4.65 -1.30 -11.07
C ASP A 111 4.24 0.14 -10.73
N ALA A 112 5.07 0.83 -9.94
CA ALA A 112 4.79 2.19 -9.48
C ALA A 112 4.75 3.22 -10.63
N THR A 113 5.54 3.01 -11.69
CA THR A 113 5.52 3.90 -12.86
C THR A 113 4.22 3.75 -13.64
N LEU A 114 3.75 2.52 -13.83
CA LEU A 114 2.45 2.26 -14.45
C LEU A 114 1.31 2.78 -13.58
N TYR A 115 1.43 2.66 -12.24
CA TYR A 115 0.42 3.20 -11.33
C TYR A 115 0.33 4.72 -11.38
N ALA A 116 1.47 5.43 -11.42
CA ALA A 116 1.49 6.87 -11.61
C ALA A 116 0.84 7.30 -12.95
N GLN A 117 1.09 6.55 -14.03
CA GLN A 117 0.44 6.79 -15.33
C GLN A 117 -1.06 6.51 -15.30
N TYR A 118 -1.48 5.46 -14.59
CA TYR A 118 -2.90 5.14 -14.38
C TYR A 118 -3.61 6.28 -13.65
N LEU A 119 -3.05 6.75 -12.52
CA LEU A 119 -3.60 7.86 -11.76
C LEU A 119 -3.57 9.17 -12.55
N ARG A 120 -2.53 9.43 -13.36
CA ARG A 120 -2.51 10.58 -14.26
C ARG A 120 -3.73 10.58 -15.20
N LYS A 121 -4.00 9.46 -15.87
CA LYS A 121 -5.16 9.33 -16.78
C LYS A 121 -6.48 9.49 -16.04
N PHE A 122 -6.57 8.97 -14.82
CA PHE A 122 -7.72 9.16 -13.94
C PHE A 122 -7.93 10.64 -13.62
N SER A 123 -6.88 11.34 -13.18
CA SER A 123 -6.92 12.75 -12.80
C SER A 123 -7.21 13.69 -13.97
N GLU A 124 -6.62 13.47 -15.14
CA GLU A 124 -6.86 14.28 -16.35
C GLU A 124 -8.34 14.25 -16.76
N LYS A 125 -9.02 13.10 -16.60
CA LYS A 125 -10.48 12.98 -16.84
C LYS A 125 -11.34 13.78 -15.86
N LEU A 126 -10.81 14.10 -14.68
CA LEU A 126 -11.46 14.91 -13.66
C LEU A 126 -11.09 16.40 -13.76
N GLY A 127 -10.38 16.80 -14.83
CA GLY A 127 -10.04 18.20 -15.09
C GLY A 127 -8.68 18.65 -14.55
N VAL A 128 -7.86 17.74 -14.03
CA VAL A 128 -6.48 18.09 -13.64
C VAL A 128 -5.67 18.46 -14.87
N ARG A 129 -5.04 19.65 -14.85
CA ARG A 129 -4.15 20.12 -15.91
C ARG A 129 -2.71 19.69 -15.63
N ARG A 130 -2.12 18.90 -16.52
CA ARG A 130 -0.68 18.65 -16.50
C ARG A 130 0.05 19.76 -17.24
N VAL A 131 1.04 20.35 -16.58
CA VAL A 131 2.04 21.22 -17.20
C VAL A 131 3.39 20.50 -17.10
N GLU A 132 4.07 20.35 -18.22
CA GLU A 132 5.40 19.76 -18.28
C GLU A 132 6.43 20.89 -18.26
N GLY A 133 7.52 20.70 -17.53
CA GLY A 133 8.58 21.69 -17.39
C GLY A 133 9.32 21.54 -16.06
N LYS A 134 10.49 22.17 -15.98
CA LYS A 134 11.31 22.18 -14.76
C LYS A 134 11.06 23.47 -13.98
N ILE A 135 10.80 23.37 -12.68
CA ILE A 135 10.70 24.54 -11.79
C ILE A 135 12.12 25.11 -11.61
N VAL A 136 12.26 26.42 -11.85
CA VAL A 136 13.54 27.16 -11.69
C VAL A 136 13.50 28.19 -10.58
N GLU A 137 12.31 28.65 -10.19
CA GLU A 137 12.13 29.62 -9.10
C GLU A 137 10.79 29.38 -8.38
N VAL A 138 10.76 29.62 -7.07
CA VAL A 138 9.55 29.62 -6.23
C VAL A 138 9.34 31.04 -5.74
N GLY A 139 8.24 31.66 -6.18
CA GLY A 139 7.90 33.03 -5.79
C GLY A 139 7.15 33.06 -4.46
N THR A 140 7.57 33.94 -3.56
CA THR A 140 6.96 34.12 -2.23
C THR A 140 6.47 35.54 -2.01
N HIS A 141 5.32 35.70 -1.37
CA HIS A 141 4.78 37.01 -0.99
C HIS A 141 5.77 37.71 -0.04
N PRO A 142 6.13 38.99 -0.28
CA PRO A 142 7.17 39.68 0.48
C PRO A 142 6.85 39.88 1.97
N GLU A 143 5.57 40.10 2.31
CA GLU A 143 5.15 40.32 3.70
C GLU A 143 4.80 39.03 4.47
N THR A 144 4.09 38.07 3.87
CA THR A 144 3.63 36.86 4.56
C THR A 144 4.59 35.68 4.43
N GLY A 145 5.46 35.67 3.41
CA GLY A 145 6.33 34.55 3.07
C GLY A 145 5.61 33.35 2.43
N TYR A 146 4.31 33.46 2.12
CA TYR A 146 3.57 32.38 1.45
C TYR A 146 4.01 32.19 0.01
N ILE A 147 3.99 30.95 -0.47
CA ILE A 147 4.23 30.65 -1.88
C ILE A 147 3.04 31.18 -2.68
N GLU A 148 3.32 31.94 -3.74
CA GLU A 148 2.30 32.48 -4.65
C GLU A 148 2.41 31.88 -6.05
N SER A 149 3.60 31.44 -6.45
CA SER A 149 3.80 30.91 -7.80
C SER A 149 5.06 30.06 -7.97
N LEU A 150 5.06 29.28 -9.04
CA LEU A 150 6.21 28.55 -9.56
C LEU A 150 6.59 29.12 -10.93
N MET A 151 7.89 29.39 -11.14
CA MET A 151 8.43 29.73 -12.44
C MET A 151 9.02 28.48 -13.08
N LEU A 152 8.60 28.18 -14.30
CA LEU A 152 9.19 27.12 -15.13
C LEU A 152 10.37 27.66 -15.94
N ASP A 153 11.27 26.78 -16.34
CA ASP A 153 12.41 27.08 -17.23
C ASP A 153 11.98 27.65 -18.59
N SER A 154 10.76 27.34 -19.03
CA SER A 154 10.11 27.94 -20.20
C SER A 154 9.76 29.43 -20.02
N GLY A 155 9.88 29.98 -18.82
CA GLY A 155 9.42 31.31 -18.44
C GLY A 155 7.93 31.38 -18.08
N GLN A 156 7.22 30.25 -18.11
CA GLN A 156 5.82 30.20 -17.68
C GLN A 156 5.71 30.34 -16.16
N ARG A 157 4.89 31.29 -15.70
CA ARG A 157 4.51 31.45 -14.30
C ARG A 157 3.21 30.69 -14.01
N LEU A 158 3.20 29.88 -12.96
CA LEU A 158 2.05 29.14 -12.46
C LEU A 158 1.68 29.66 -11.07
N GLU A 159 0.56 30.35 -10.96
CA GLU A 159 0.02 30.85 -9.68
C GLU A 159 -0.88 29.81 -9.02
N GLY A 160 -1.03 29.90 -7.70
CA GLY A 160 -1.93 29.05 -6.94
C GLY A 160 -2.06 29.49 -5.48
N ASP A 161 -3.13 29.02 -4.83
CA ASP A 161 -3.42 29.36 -3.42
C ASP A 161 -2.88 28.30 -2.44
N LEU A 162 -2.70 27.06 -2.92
CA LEU A 162 -2.18 25.93 -2.15
C LEU A 162 -1.19 25.14 -3.02
N PHE A 163 -0.04 24.83 -2.44
CA PHE A 163 1.01 24.03 -3.06
C PHE A 163 1.23 22.75 -2.28
N VAL A 164 1.33 21.62 -2.99
CA VAL A 164 1.65 20.31 -2.42
C VAL A 164 3.01 19.91 -3.00
N ASP A 165 4.02 19.79 -2.13
CA ASP A 165 5.36 19.41 -2.54
C ASP A 165 5.46 17.88 -2.71
N CYS A 166 5.63 17.45 -3.96
CA CYS A 166 5.85 16.06 -4.36
C CYS A 166 7.16 15.92 -5.16
N SER A 167 8.18 16.74 -4.87
CA SER A 167 9.41 16.85 -5.67
C SER A 167 10.51 15.82 -5.35
N GLY A 168 10.29 14.93 -4.37
CA GLY A 168 11.24 13.91 -3.92
C GLY A 168 10.61 12.55 -3.64
#